data_AF-A0A2M7V7D5-F1
#
_entry.id   AF-A0A2M7V7D5-F1
#
_cell.length_a   1.000
_cell.length_b   1.000
_cell.length_c   1.000
_cell.angle_alpha   90.00
_cell.angle_beta   90.00
_cell.angle_gamma   90.00
#
_symmetry.space_group_name_H-M   'P 1'
#
loop_
_entity.id
_entity.type
_entity.pdbx_description
1 polymer ?
#
loop_
_entity_poly.entity_id
_entity_poly.type
_entity_poly.pdbx_seq_one_letter_code
_entity_poly.pdbx_strand_id
1 'polypeptide(L)'
;MIETTSQPIHFFRQHDWNEVFPVIRKLADFVVRAEMSEIEGIGGYALKLADYITDRDEKDSIWLQDKEILSFLQIDLVEQFITNPNDENIKNILLQQLEYLSVATSNELHQLDLYYTDDIKKILSGQMPGYSVLSFIYTLRQAMIGFDTIPYISVLAPFLEITSVQEQASYDWTDALMINMILRVAWGDGFYRSADAYIQISLMESYLYKSIVLGIPVRQKLEEYLHNAIDLVDFVFYSDFLLDLVNHNRENIPLDVSGTKFLPVLDLVKNFESNSGTDVLDGYKLQKFVDSMYADQVGREKYKNWLREFMYIVTRIKRASLVDNIASDDENSDEAKEKNEHIKLYQWFFDPEQWNKISLYYQKKTPLVPLYTFLKPITENYNLKDDLVVEKISEFSDFLLREGIFSGEDSIIIFDEKQGGFVWNKDLFEKIQDNTPDPITQLE
;
A
#
# COMPACT_ATOMS: atom_id res chain seq x y z
N MET A 1 21.33 29.89 -13.30
CA MET A 1 20.28 29.49 -12.35
C MET A 1 19.54 28.33 -12.97
N ILE A 2 19.90 27.11 -12.59
CA ILE A 2 18.93 26.01 -12.65
C ILE A 2 17.96 26.37 -11.52
N GLU A 3 16.84 27.00 -11.85
CA GLU A 3 15.74 27.12 -10.89
C GLU A 3 15.47 25.70 -10.40
N THR A 4 15.46 25.49 -9.08
CA THR A 4 14.76 24.35 -8.48
C THR A 4 13.28 24.55 -8.80
N THR A 5 12.90 24.31 -10.05
CA THR A 5 11.55 24.57 -10.53
C THR A 5 10.66 23.62 -9.77
N SER A 6 9.64 24.18 -9.11
CA SER A 6 8.62 23.38 -8.47
C SER A 6 7.95 22.50 -9.53
N GLN A 7 8.00 21.20 -9.35
CA GLN A 7 7.50 20.20 -10.30
C GLN A 7 6.52 19.25 -9.60
N PRO A 8 5.59 18.63 -10.32
CA PRO A 8 4.79 17.55 -9.76
C PRO A 8 5.65 16.40 -9.21
N ILE A 9 5.17 15.72 -8.18
CA ILE A 9 5.94 14.70 -7.45
C ILE A 9 6.50 13.57 -8.33
N HIS A 10 5.80 13.24 -9.43
CA HIS A 10 6.20 12.20 -10.37
C HIS A 10 7.42 12.56 -11.23
N PHE A 11 7.87 13.82 -11.23
CA PHE A 11 9.10 14.23 -11.91
C PHE A 11 10.38 13.87 -11.14
N PHE A 12 10.29 13.62 -9.84
CA PHE A 12 11.47 13.38 -9.00
C PHE A 12 11.96 11.93 -9.01
N ARG A 13 11.18 10.99 -9.56
CA ARG A 13 11.58 9.59 -9.75
C ARG A 13 11.38 9.16 -11.20
N GLN A 14 12.12 9.80 -12.10
CA GLN A 14 12.04 9.50 -13.53
C GLN A 14 13.08 8.51 -14.04
N HIS A 15 13.99 7.99 -13.21
CA HIS A 15 15.04 7.06 -13.64
C HIS A 15 14.95 5.75 -12.87
N ASP A 16 15.10 4.64 -13.60
CA ASP A 16 15.08 3.31 -13.01
C ASP A 16 16.49 3.04 -12.46
N TRP A 17 16.59 2.08 -11.53
CA TRP A 17 17.87 1.73 -10.94
C TRP A 17 18.96 1.40 -11.97
N ASN A 18 18.60 0.77 -13.09
CA ASN A 18 19.52 0.43 -14.17
C ASN A 18 20.10 1.66 -14.90
N GLU A 19 19.44 2.81 -14.81
CA GLU A 19 19.92 4.09 -15.33
C GLU A 19 20.77 4.83 -14.29
N VAL A 20 20.34 4.79 -13.02
CA VAL A 20 20.97 5.52 -11.91
C VAL A 20 22.29 4.88 -11.47
N PHE A 21 22.34 3.55 -11.40
CA PHE A 21 23.52 2.81 -10.96
C PHE A 21 24.79 3.12 -11.79
N PRO A 22 24.76 3.05 -13.14
CA PRO A 22 25.92 3.41 -13.95
C PRO A 22 26.36 4.87 -13.78
N VAL A 23 25.43 5.77 -13.51
CA VAL A 23 25.72 7.20 -13.34
C VAL A 23 26.47 7.46 -12.02
N ILE A 24 26.06 6.82 -10.93
CA ILE A 24 26.79 6.88 -9.65
C ILE A 24 28.23 6.35 -9.83
N ARG A 25 28.39 5.21 -10.53
CA ARG A 25 29.71 4.65 -10.84
C ARG A 25 30.56 5.58 -11.70
N LYS A 26 29.99 6.15 -12.76
CA LYS A 26 30.65 7.10 -13.65
C LYS A 26 31.11 8.35 -12.90
N LEU A 27 30.30 8.84 -11.96
CA LEU A 27 30.68 9.95 -11.08
C LEU A 27 31.86 9.58 -10.18
N ALA A 28 31.84 8.40 -9.57
CA ALA A 28 32.97 7.89 -8.78
C ALA A 28 34.26 7.78 -9.60
N ASP A 29 34.19 7.21 -10.81
CA ASP A 29 35.35 7.09 -11.70
C ASP A 29 35.87 8.45 -12.18
N PHE A 30 34.99 9.44 -12.33
CA PHE A 30 35.36 10.80 -12.67
C PHE A 30 36.13 11.46 -11.51
N VAL A 31 35.62 11.38 -10.28
CA VAL A 31 36.26 12.01 -9.12
C VAL A 31 37.61 11.39 -8.76
N VAL A 32 37.84 10.10 -9.07
CA VAL A 32 39.17 9.47 -8.92
C VAL A 32 40.20 10.05 -9.90
N ARG A 33 39.76 10.51 -11.07
CA ARG A 33 40.63 11.01 -12.14
C ARG A 33 40.82 12.53 -12.12
N ALA A 34 39.87 13.27 -11.55
CA ALA A 34 39.90 14.72 -11.48
C ALA A 34 40.89 15.24 -10.41
N GLU A 35 41.41 16.46 -10.59
CA GLU A 35 42.27 17.09 -9.59
C GLU A 35 41.45 17.50 -8.34
N MET A 36 41.98 17.28 -7.12
CA MET A 36 41.23 17.42 -5.87
C MET A 36 40.58 18.80 -5.66
N SER A 37 41.14 19.88 -6.21
CA SER A 37 40.58 21.23 -6.08
C SER A 37 39.28 21.45 -6.86
N GLU A 38 39.01 20.64 -7.88
CA GLU A 38 37.80 20.78 -8.72
C GLU A 38 36.58 20.09 -8.12
N ILE A 39 36.78 19.14 -7.19
CA ILE A 39 35.76 18.18 -6.73
C ILE A 39 35.59 18.12 -5.20
N GLU A 40 36.08 19.15 -4.49
CA GLU A 40 36.01 19.23 -3.03
C GLU A 40 34.58 18.99 -2.51
N GLY A 41 34.43 18.12 -1.50
CA GLY A 41 33.15 17.66 -0.97
C GLY A 41 32.52 16.51 -1.76
N ILE A 42 32.34 16.67 -3.07
CA ILE A 42 31.63 15.70 -3.94
C ILE A 42 32.35 14.35 -3.96
N GLY A 43 33.69 14.35 -4.08
CA GLY A 43 34.46 13.11 -4.19
C GLY A 43 34.21 12.14 -3.04
N GLY A 44 34.07 12.64 -1.82
CA GLY A 44 33.84 11.82 -0.63
C GLY A 44 32.48 11.14 -0.62
N TYR A 45 31.43 11.81 -1.08
CA TYR A 45 30.09 11.24 -1.16
C TYR A 45 29.92 10.30 -2.36
N ALA A 46 30.43 10.69 -3.52
CA ALA A 46 30.36 9.88 -4.73
C ALA A 46 31.04 8.51 -4.55
N LEU A 47 32.23 8.48 -3.94
CA LEU A 47 32.96 7.23 -3.68
C LEU A 47 32.20 6.32 -2.71
N LYS A 48 31.70 6.86 -1.59
CA LYS A 48 30.93 6.06 -0.62
C LYS A 48 29.64 5.53 -1.20
N LEU A 49 28.93 6.32 -2.00
CA LEU A 49 27.72 5.86 -2.67
C LEU A 49 28.06 4.75 -3.65
N ALA A 50 29.14 4.87 -4.42
CA ALA A 50 29.60 3.80 -5.31
C ALA A 50 30.00 2.52 -4.55
N ASP A 51 30.66 2.64 -3.41
CA ASP A 51 31.00 1.49 -2.55
C ASP A 51 29.72 0.85 -1.98
N TYR A 52 28.81 1.67 -1.46
CA TYR A 52 27.54 1.24 -0.87
C TYR A 52 26.67 0.41 -1.80
N ILE A 53 26.66 0.73 -3.10
CA ILE A 53 25.80 0.08 -4.09
C ILE A 53 26.43 -1.18 -4.71
N THR A 54 27.72 -1.45 -4.45
CA THR A 54 28.46 -2.53 -5.13
C THR A 54 28.21 -3.91 -4.51
N ASP A 55 28.04 -3.99 -3.19
CA ASP A 55 28.05 -5.26 -2.45
C ASP A 55 26.73 -5.54 -1.69
N ARG A 56 25.59 -5.20 -2.31
CA ARG A 56 24.27 -5.32 -1.66
C ARG A 56 23.46 -6.53 -2.12
N ASP A 57 22.89 -7.25 -1.15
CA ASP A 57 21.99 -8.38 -1.40
C ASP A 57 20.65 -7.89 -1.93
N GLU A 58 20.25 -8.34 -3.13
CA GLU A 58 18.97 -7.99 -3.75
C GLU A 58 17.74 -8.44 -2.96
N LYS A 59 17.92 -9.32 -1.97
CA LYS A 59 16.86 -9.77 -1.06
C LYS A 59 16.74 -8.92 0.20
N ASP A 60 17.69 -8.02 0.47
CA ASP A 60 17.63 -7.12 1.63
C ASP A 60 16.54 -6.06 1.41
N SER A 61 15.51 -6.09 2.27
CA SER A 61 14.37 -5.18 2.19
C SER A 61 14.74 -3.71 2.41
N ILE A 62 15.79 -3.45 3.20
CA ILE A 62 16.31 -2.09 3.40
C ILE A 62 16.99 -1.62 2.11
N TRP A 63 17.77 -2.49 1.48
CA TRP A 63 18.43 -2.17 0.22
C TRP A 63 17.43 -1.88 -0.91
N LEU A 64 16.34 -2.64 -1.01
CA LEU A 64 15.29 -2.36 -1.99
C LEU A 64 14.71 -0.96 -1.81
N GLN A 65 14.52 -0.50 -0.57
CA GLN A 65 14.08 0.87 -0.30
C GLN A 65 15.15 1.90 -0.66
N ASP A 66 16.42 1.59 -0.40
CA ASP A 66 17.53 2.50 -0.68
C ASP A 66 17.77 2.69 -2.18
N LYS A 67 17.62 1.64 -3.00
CA LYS A 67 17.61 1.78 -4.47
C LYS A 67 16.60 2.83 -4.93
N GLU A 68 15.42 2.82 -4.31
CA GLU A 68 14.33 3.72 -4.66
C GLU A 68 14.57 5.15 -4.17
N ILE A 69 15.20 5.31 -3.01
CA ILE A 69 15.66 6.63 -2.52
C ILE A 69 16.76 7.17 -3.43
N LEU A 70 17.76 6.37 -3.78
CA LEU A 70 18.87 6.78 -4.68
C LEU A 70 18.38 7.15 -6.07
N SER A 71 17.23 6.64 -6.50
CA SER A 71 16.62 6.98 -7.79
C SER A 71 16.08 8.42 -7.87
N PHE A 72 16.15 9.18 -6.78
CA PHE A 72 15.95 10.64 -6.78
C PHE A 72 17.14 11.42 -7.31
N LEU A 73 18.32 10.80 -7.46
CA LEU A 73 19.49 11.46 -8.01
C LEU A 73 19.19 11.94 -9.44
N GLN A 74 19.37 13.23 -9.70
CA GLN A 74 19.14 13.78 -11.03
C GLN A 74 20.31 13.43 -11.96
N ILE A 75 20.08 12.46 -12.87
CA ILE A 75 21.11 11.98 -13.80
C ILE A 75 21.69 13.13 -14.63
N ASP A 76 20.83 13.99 -15.19
CA ASP A 76 21.26 15.14 -16.01
C ASP A 76 22.19 16.08 -15.25
N LEU A 77 21.97 16.28 -13.94
CA LEU A 77 22.81 17.12 -13.10
C LEU A 77 24.21 16.51 -12.94
N VAL A 78 24.29 15.19 -12.75
CA VAL A 78 25.57 14.47 -12.68
C VAL A 78 26.33 14.57 -14.01
N GLU A 79 25.65 14.42 -15.14
CA GLU A 79 26.28 14.51 -16.46
C GLU A 79 26.77 15.92 -16.79
N GLN A 80 26.00 16.94 -16.41
CA GLN A 80 26.42 18.33 -16.51
C GLN A 80 27.65 18.62 -15.65
N PHE A 81 27.68 18.11 -14.41
CA PHE A 81 28.84 18.24 -13.53
C PHE A 81 30.10 17.60 -14.11
N ILE A 82 30.00 16.36 -14.61
CA ILE A 82 31.14 15.66 -15.23
C ILE A 82 31.68 16.43 -16.44
N THR A 83 30.80 17.11 -17.19
CA THR A 83 31.17 17.87 -18.39
C THR A 83 31.78 19.24 -18.03
N ASN A 84 31.30 19.87 -16.96
CA ASN A 84 31.77 21.19 -16.51
C ASN A 84 31.85 21.25 -14.97
N PRO A 85 32.89 20.65 -14.35
CA PRO A 85 33.00 20.53 -12.89
C PRO A 85 33.22 21.88 -12.18
N ASN A 86 33.68 22.89 -12.93
CA ASN A 86 33.95 24.23 -12.41
C ASN A 86 32.70 25.13 -12.32
N ASP A 87 31.52 24.63 -12.73
CA ASP A 87 30.26 25.34 -12.50
C ASP A 87 29.83 25.18 -11.03
N GLU A 88 30.10 26.21 -10.24
CA GLU A 88 29.76 26.25 -8.81
C GLU A 88 28.26 26.02 -8.54
N ASN A 89 27.36 26.44 -9.44
CA ASN A 89 25.93 26.22 -9.21
C ASN A 89 25.58 24.73 -9.37
N ILE A 90 26.06 24.07 -10.43
CA ILE A 90 25.86 22.63 -10.64
C ILE A 90 26.52 21.84 -9.50
N LYS A 91 27.75 22.20 -9.16
CA LYS A 91 28.52 21.58 -8.07
C LYS A 91 27.77 21.64 -6.74
N ASN A 92 27.28 22.81 -6.35
CA ASN A 92 26.58 22.98 -5.07
C ASN A 92 25.26 22.22 -5.00
N ILE A 93 24.47 22.22 -6.09
CA ILE A 93 23.21 21.44 -6.14
C ILE A 93 23.51 19.94 -6.07
N LEU A 94 24.51 19.46 -6.82
CA LEU A 94 24.87 18.05 -6.80
C LEU A 94 25.41 17.63 -5.44
N LEU A 95 26.26 18.44 -4.82
CA LEU A 95 26.77 18.19 -3.47
C LEU A 95 25.60 18.04 -2.48
N GLN A 96 24.65 18.97 -2.50
CA GLN A 96 23.46 18.90 -1.64
C GLN A 96 22.66 17.61 -1.87
N GLN A 97 22.42 17.20 -3.12
CA GLN A 97 21.71 15.95 -3.42
C GLN A 97 22.46 14.74 -2.89
N LEU A 98 23.78 14.67 -3.10
CA LEU A 98 24.60 13.56 -2.62
C LEU A 98 24.64 13.50 -1.09
N GLU A 99 24.72 14.64 -0.41
CA GLU A 99 24.62 14.75 1.04
C GLU A 99 23.27 14.20 1.54
N TYR A 100 22.16 14.65 0.97
CA TYR A 100 20.82 14.28 1.42
C TYR A 100 20.50 12.82 1.13
N LEU A 101 20.93 12.30 -0.02
CA LEU A 101 20.80 10.88 -0.34
C LEU A 101 21.66 10.00 0.57
N SER A 102 22.85 10.46 0.94
CA SER A 102 23.73 9.70 1.84
C SER A 102 23.14 9.55 3.24
N VAL A 103 22.52 10.60 3.82
CA VAL A 103 21.77 10.49 5.08
C VAL A 103 20.53 9.62 4.94
N ALA A 104 19.80 9.75 3.83
CA ALA A 104 18.55 9.04 3.60
C ALA A 104 18.76 7.51 3.49
N THR A 105 19.91 7.06 2.99
CA THR A 105 20.25 5.62 2.90
C THR A 105 21.14 5.14 4.05
N SER A 106 21.36 5.95 5.09
CA SER A 106 22.29 5.65 6.20
C SER A 106 23.71 5.28 5.74
N ASN A 107 24.19 5.87 4.63
CA ASN A 107 25.53 5.62 4.10
C ASN A 107 26.56 6.65 4.64
N GLU A 108 26.33 7.19 5.83
CA GLU A 108 27.03 8.38 6.32
C GLU A 108 28.20 8.15 7.27
N LEU A 109 29.09 9.17 7.26
CA LEU A 109 30.23 9.39 8.17
C LEU A 109 29.96 10.48 9.23
N HIS A 110 28.77 11.08 9.27
CA HIS A 110 28.49 12.20 10.18
C HIS A 110 27.75 11.75 11.44
N GLN A 111 28.20 12.24 12.59
CA GLN A 111 27.43 12.18 13.83
C GLN A 111 26.40 13.31 13.79
N LEU A 112 25.28 13.07 13.12
CA LEU A 112 24.16 14.00 13.11
C LEU A 112 23.29 13.80 14.35
N ASP A 113 22.93 14.91 14.97
CA ASP A 113 21.94 14.90 16.06
C ASP A 113 20.56 14.50 15.52
N LEU A 114 19.89 13.64 16.27
CA LEU A 114 18.52 13.24 16.00
C LEU A 114 17.55 14.26 16.59
N TYR A 115 16.48 14.55 15.85
CA TYR A 115 15.36 15.30 16.38
C TYR A 115 14.46 14.38 17.20
N TYR A 116 14.07 14.83 18.39
CA TYR A 116 13.02 14.17 19.15
C TYR A 116 11.65 14.49 18.54
N THR A 117 10.62 13.73 18.91
CA THR A 117 9.25 13.91 18.40
C THR A 117 8.70 15.33 18.56
N ASP A 118 9.02 16.00 19.68
CA ASP A 118 8.64 17.40 19.92
C ASP A 118 9.30 18.37 18.94
N ASP A 119 10.54 18.09 18.52
CA ASP A 119 11.24 18.92 17.54
C ASP A 119 10.69 18.69 16.14
N ILE A 120 10.43 17.44 15.77
CA ILE A 120 9.74 17.08 14.52
C ILE A 120 8.39 17.81 14.43
N LYS A 121 7.61 17.81 15.52
CA LYS A 121 6.32 18.53 15.57
C LYS A 121 6.47 20.03 15.33
N LYS A 122 7.49 20.66 15.92
CA LYS A 122 7.79 22.09 15.71
C LYS A 122 8.26 22.36 14.28
N ILE A 123 9.06 21.46 13.70
CA ILE A 123 9.51 21.54 12.31
C ILE A 123 8.31 21.51 11.36
N LEU A 124 7.45 20.49 11.48
CA LEU A 124 6.28 20.30 10.60
C LEU A 124 5.22 21.39 10.75
N SER A 125 5.12 22.01 11.92
CA SER A 125 4.21 23.14 12.15
C SER A 125 4.83 24.51 11.82
N GLY A 126 6.06 24.55 11.29
CA GLY A 126 6.75 25.79 10.93
C GLY A 126 7.24 26.62 12.13
N GLN A 127 7.20 26.07 13.34
CA GLN A 127 7.65 26.72 14.58
C GLN A 127 9.18 26.68 14.76
N MET A 128 9.89 25.91 13.94
CA MET A 128 11.36 25.81 13.93
C MET A 128 11.92 26.01 12.51
N PRO A 129 11.95 27.24 11.96
CA PRO A 129 12.33 27.50 10.57
C PRO A 129 13.84 27.35 10.26
N GLY A 130 14.69 27.20 11.28
CA GLY A 130 16.14 27.06 11.14
C GLY A 130 16.68 25.65 11.40
N TYR A 131 15.86 24.63 11.21
CA TYR A 131 16.26 23.23 11.44
C TYR A 131 17.25 22.75 10.36
N SER A 132 18.08 21.76 10.72
CA SER A 132 18.98 21.07 9.81
C SER A 132 18.17 20.04 9.01
N VAL A 133 18.02 20.26 7.70
CA VAL A 133 17.35 19.33 6.80
C VAL A 133 18.06 17.97 6.79
N LEU A 134 19.39 17.95 6.86
CA LEU A 134 20.19 16.72 6.98
C LEU A 134 19.81 15.93 8.23
N SER A 135 19.78 16.59 9.39
CA SER A 135 19.39 15.96 10.67
C SER A 135 17.94 15.46 10.62
N PHE A 136 17.05 16.18 9.95
CA PHE A 136 15.66 15.79 9.77
C PHE A 136 15.52 14.52 8.91
N ILE A 137 16.14 14.49 7.73
CA ILE A 137 16.14 13.31 6.85
C ILE A 137 16.80 12.12 7.57
N TYR A 138 17.91 12.34 8.26
CA TYR A 138 18.58 11.31 9.05
C TYR A 138 17.68 10.77 10.17
N THR A 139 16.94 11.65 10.87
CA THR A 139 15.97 11.26 11.90
C THR A 139 14.86 10.39 11.31
N LEU A 140 14.29 10.77 10.16
CA LEU A 140 13.27 9.96 9.48
C LEU A 140 13.83 8.60 9.05
N ARG A 141 15.06 8.55 8.55
CA ARG A 141 15.74 7.29 8.25
C ARG A 141 15.91 6.43 9.49
N GLN A 142 16.37 6.97 10.61
CA GLN A 142 16.48 6.22 11.87
C GLN A 142 15.11 5.72 12.37
N ALA A 143 14.06 6.53 12.24
CA ALA A 143 12.69 6.11 12.55
C ALA A 143 12.23 4.93 11.67
N MET A 144 12.66 4.91 10.40
CA MET A 144 12.31 3.86 9.44
C MET A 144 13.01 2.52 9.70
N ILE A 145 14.26 2.52 10.18
CA ILE A 145 15.07 1.30 10.39
C ILE A 145 15.18 0.87 11.86
N GLY A 146 14.69 1.68 12.81
CA GLY A 146 14.90 1.53 14.25
C GLY A 146 13.70 1.02 15.05
N PHE A 147 13.87 0.89 16.37
CA PHE A 147 12.92 0.28 17.30
C PHE A 147 11.80 1.20 17.82
N ASP A 148 11.81 2.50 17.52
CA ASP A 148 10.90 3.48 18.12
C ASP A 148 10.15 4.30 17.05
N THR A 149 9.61 3.61 16.04
CA THR A 149 8.88 4.23 14.92
C THR A 149 7.55 4.85 15.38
N ILE A 150 6.85 4.22 16.34
CA ILE A 150 5.48 4.58 16.77
C ILE A 150 5.38 6.05 17.25
N PRO A 151 6.28 6.55 18.12
CA PRO A 151 6.23 7.96 18.51
C PRO A 151 6.36 8.94 17.35
N TYR A 152 7.20 8.65 16.35
CA TYR A 152 7.34 9.52 15.18
C TYR A 152 6.07 9.50 14.32
N ILE A 153 5.49 8.32 14.11
CA ILE A 153 4.22 8.16 13.39
C ILE A 153 3.11 9.03 13.99
N SER A 154 3.03 9.13 15.33
CA SER A 154 2.02 9.95 16.02
C SER A 154 2.12 11.46 15.72
N VAL A 155 3.29 11.92 15.26
CA VAL A 155 3.54 13.32 14.88
C VAL A 155 3.46 13.51 13.37
N LEU A 156 3.86 12.51 12.58
CA LEU A 156 3.81 12.57 11.12
C LEU A 156 2.39 12.47 10.57
N ALA A 157 1.52 11.65 11.18
CA ALA A 157 0.16 11.44 10.68
C ALA A 157 -0.70 12.72 10.65
N PRO A 158 -0.78 13.52 11.73
CA PRO A 158 -1.51 14.79 11.69
C PRO A 158 -0.99 15.77 10.61
N PHE A 159 0.30 15.70 10.28
CA PHE A 159 0.88 16.51 9.21
C PHE A 159 0.41 16.05 7.82
N LEU A 160 0.32 14.74 7.60
CA LEU A 160 -0.15 14.16 6.33
C LEU A 160 -1.63 14.46 6.04
N GLU A 161 -2.42 14.83 7.05
CA GLU A 161 -3.84 15.22 6.89
C GLU A 161 -4.09 16.67 6.56
N ILE A 162 -3.07 17.51 6.69
CA ILE A 162 -3.20 18.90 6.33
C ILE A 162 -3.54 18.96 4.83
N THR A 163 -4.69 19.55 4.49
CA THR A 163 -5.20 19.61 3.11
C THR A 163 -4.16 20.16 2.13
N SER A 164 -3.41 21.18 2.54
CA SER A 164 -2.35 21.76 1.69
C SER A 164 -1.18 20.80 1.43
N VAL A 165 -0.94 19.80 2.29
CA VAL A 165 0.07 18.76 2.10
C VAL A 165 -0.47 17.65 1.18
N GLN A 166 -1.73 17.24 1.37
CA GLN A 166 -2.40 16.24 0.53
C GLN A 166 -2.52 16.71 -0.92
N GLU A 167 -3.00 17.95 -1.10
CA GLU A 167 -3.29 18.57 -2.40
C GLU A 167 -2.09 19.30 -3.01
N GLN A 168 -0.90 19.20 -2.39
CA GLN A 168 0.29 19.85 -2.92
C GLN A 168 0.60 19.36 -4.34
N ALA A 169 0.47 20.28 -5.30
CA ALA A 169 0.61 19.98 -6.72
C ALA A 169 2.07 20.02 -7.18
N SER A 170 2.93 20.76 -6.48
CA SER A 170 4.31 20.99 -6.89
C SER A 170 5.27 20.98 -5.69
N TYR A 171 6.44 20.39 -5.91
CA TYR A 171 7.49 20.17 -4.92
C TYR A 171 8.81 20.68 -5.51
N ASP A 172 9.70 21.22 -4.69
CA ASP A 172 11.10 21.21 -5.06
C ASP A 172 11.74 19.85 -4.75
N TRP A 173 13.00 19.65 -5.13
CA TRP A 173 13.68 18.36 -4.94
C TRP A 173 13.80 17.98 -3.46
N THR A 174 14.05 18.96 -2.58
CA THR A 174 14.22 18.72 -1.15
C THR A 174 12.89 18.33 -0.51
N ASP A 175 11.82 19.06 -0.83
CA ASP A 175 10.47 18.77 -0.38
C ASP A 175 9.99 17.39 -0.86
N ALA A 176 10.30 17.05 -2.12
CA ALA A 176 9.98 15.74 -2.69
C ALA A 176 10.70 14.59 -1.97
N LEU A 177 11.97 14.79 -1.59
CA LEU A 177 12.71 13.80 -0.79
C LEU A 177 12.17 13.73 0.65
N MET A 178 11.86 14.85 1.28
CA MET A 178 11.30 14.86 2.64
C MET A 178 9.94 14.16 2.69
N ILE A 179 9.03 14.45 1.76
CA ILE A 179 7.72 13.76 1.71
C ILE A 179 7.89 12.27 1.40
N ASN A 180 8.86 11.87 0.57
CA ASN A 180 9.21 10.47 0.35
C ASN A 180 9.57 9.78 1.66
N MET A 181 10.48 10.38 2.43
CA MET A 181 10.94 9.83 3.70
C MET A 181 9.81 9.75 4.74
N ILE A 182 8.98 10.80 4.86
CA ILE A 182 7.81 10.80 5.75
C ILE A 182 6.85 9.67 5.38
N LEU A 183 6.52 9.52 4.10
CA LEU A 183 5.62 8.47 3.63
C LEU A 183 6.22 7.08 3.83
N ARG A 184 7.54 6.89 3.70
CA ARG A 184 8.19 5.61 4.00
C ARG A 184 8.07 5.23 5.48
N VAL A 185 8.24 6.19 6.39
CA VAL A 185 8.01 5.96 7.83
C VAL A 185 6.55 5.60 8.09
N ALA A 186 5.61 6.31 7.47
CA ALA A 186 4.18 6.07 7.64
C ALA A 186 3.73 4.71 7.07
N TRP A 187 4.20 4.33 5.87
CA TRP A 187 3.93 3.03 5.24
C TRP A 187 4.71 1.87 5.83
N GLY A 188 5.77 2.13 6.60
CA GLY A 188 6.58 1.11 7.27
C GLY A 188 5.82 0.44 8.41
N ASP A 189 6.38 0.46 9.61
CA ASP A 189 5.69 -0.04 10.80
C ASP A 189 4.39 0.73 11.11
N GLY A 190 4.21 1.94 10.57
CA GLY A 190 3.06 2.78 10.83
C GLY A 190 1.75 2.24 10.30
N PHE A 191 1.72 1.72 9.08
CA PHE A 191 0.50 1.18 8.50
C PHE A 191 -0.03 -0.04 9.27
N TYR A 192 0.88 -0.89 9.76
CA TYR A 192 0.56 -2.13 10.47
C TYR A 192 0.37 -1.94 11.98
N ARG A 193 1.25 -1.19 12.65
CA ARG A 193 1.29 -1.10 14.12
C ARG A 193 0.54 0.09 14.70
N SER A 194 0.02 1.00 13.88
CA SER A 194 -0.79 2.09 14.40
C SER A 194 -2.08 1.52 14.99
N ALA A 195 -2.26 1.64 16.31
CA ALA A 195 -3.54 1.41 16.96
C ALA A 195 -4.64 2.39 16.47
N ASP A 196 -4.24 3.43 15.74
CA ASP A 196 -5.12 4.43 15.16
C ASP A 196 -5.37 4.12 13.68
N ALA A 197 -6.62 3.78 13.34
CA ALA A 197 -7.07 3.57 11.96
C ALA A 197 -6.94 4.82 11.10
N TYR A 198 -6.79 6.00 11.72
CA TYR A 198 -6.74 7.28 11.03
C TYR A 198 -5.55 7.39 10.06
N ILE A 199 -4.40 6.82 10.42
CA ILE A 199 -3.22 6.83 9.55
C ILE A 199 -3.45 5.97 8.31
N GLN A 200 -4.08 4.82 8.49
CA GLN A 200 -4.45 3.92 7.40
C GLN A 200 -5.43 4.62 6.45
N ILE A 201 -6.43 5.31 6.99
CA ILE A 201 -7.39 6.13 6.23
C ILE A 201 -6.63 7.18 5.40
N SER A 202 -5.79 8.00 6.04
CA SER A 202 -5.07 9.08 5.38
C SER A 202 -4.13 8.58 4.28
N LEU A 203 -3.40 7.49 4.52
CA LEU A 203 -2.51 6.91 3.51
C LEU A 203 -3.28 6.32 2.33
N MET A 204 -4.37 5.59 2.58
CA MET A 204 -5.17 4.96 1.53
C MET A 204 -6.01 5.95 0.73
N GLU A 205 -6.56 6.98 1.38
CA GLU A 205 -7.40 7.98 0.71
C GLU A 205 -6.60 9.01 -0.08
N SER A 206 -5.39 9.39 0.39
CA SER A 206 -4.68 10.56 -0.12
C SER A 206 -3.25 10.31 -0.61
N TYR A 207 -2.66 9.13 -0.37
CA TYR A 207 -1.25 8.86 -0.68
C TYR A 207 -0.97 7.48 -1.30
N LEU A 208 -1.98 6.69 -1.64
CA LEU A 208 -1.82 5.35 -2.22
C LEU A 208 -1.05 5.40 -3.56
N TYR A 209 -1.53 6.16 -4.54
CA TYR A 209 -0.86 6.31 -5.84
C TYR A 209 0.45 7.09 -5.71
N LYS A 210 0.47 8.18 -4.94
CA LYS A 210 1.65 9.00 -4.70
C LYS A 210 2.80 8.16 -4.13
N SER A 211 2.52 7.26 -3.20
CA SER A 211 3.52 6.36 -2.62
C SER A 211 4.07 5.34 -3.62
N ILE A 212 3.26 4.82 -4.54
CA ILE A 212 3.72 3.95 -5.63
C ILE A 212 4.67 4.71 -6.57
N VAL A 213 4.29 5.91 -6.98
CA VAL A 213 5.13 6.80 -7.80
C VAL A 213 6.48 7.04 -7.13
N LEU A 214 6.46 7.21 -5.81
CA LEU A 214 7.62 7.44 -4.96
C LEU A 214 8.46 6.19 -4.64
N GLY A 215 8.12 5.03 -5.20
CA GLY A 215 8.89 3.80 -5.03
C GLY A 215 8.75 3.18 -3.64
N ILE A 216 7.63 3.42 -2.96
CA ILE A 216 7.27 2.73 -1.72
C ILE A 216 6.60 1.41 -2.12
N PRO A 217 6.98 0.26 -1.52
CA PRO A 217 6.43 -1.05 -1.88
C PRO A 217 5.03 -1.24 -1.27
N VAL A 218 4.07 -0.42 -1.69
CA VAL A 218 2.72 -0.34 -1.10
C VAL A 218 2.01 -1.70 -1.15
N ARG A 219 2.13 -2.44 -2.26
CA ARG A 219 1.56 -3.78 -2.37
C ARG A 219 2.02 -4.70 -1.25
N GLN A 220 3.33 -4.79 -1.03
CA GLN A 220 3.91 -5.60 0.04
C GLN A 220 3.37 -5.18 1.40
N LYS A 221 3.19 -3.88 1.65
CA LYS A 221 2.65 -3.36 2.92
C LYS A 221 1.20 -3.72 3.17
N LEU A 222 0.39 -3.73 2.11
CA LEU A 222 -1.00 -4.17 2.18
C LEU A 222 -1.12 -5.69 2.30
N GLU A 223 -0.27 -6.45 1.61
CA GLU A 223 -0.15 -7.91 1.79
C GLU A 223 0.27 -8.26 3.22
N GLU A 224 1.28 -7.58 3.77
CA GLU A 224 1.71 -7.70 5.17
C GLU A 224 0.55 -7.43 6.13
N TYR A 225 -0.22 -6.35 5.91
CA TYR A 225 -1.41 -6.03 6.71
C TYR A 225 -2.44 -7.17 6.69
N LEU A 226 -2.80 -7.66 5.51
CA LEU A 226 -3.77 -8.75 5.33
C LEU A 226 -3.28 -10.08 5.90
N HIS A 227 -1.97 -10.36 5.87
CA HIS A 227 -1.39 -11.56 6.48
C HIS A 227 -1.53 -11.60 8.01
N ASN A 228 -1.83 -10.49 8.67
CA ASN A 228 -2.07 -10.47 10.12
C ASN A 228 -3.49 -10.89 10.52
N ALA A 229 -4.37 -11.13 9.56
CA ALA A 229 -5.66 -11.74 9.84
C ALA A 229 -5.46 -13.12 10.48
N ILE A 230 -6.11 -13.34 11.63
CA ILE A 230 -5.97 -14.61 12.38
C ILE A 230 -6.74 -15.72 11.66
N ASP A 231 -7.86 -15.35 11.02
CA ASP A 231 -8.70 -16.26 10.24
C ASP A 231 -9.30 -15.58 8.99
N LEU A 232 -10.18 -16.30 8.31
CA LEU A 232 -10.78 -15.85 7.07
C LEU A 232 -11.84 -14.75 7.27
N VAL A 233 -12.49 -14.68 8.43
CA VAL A 233 -13.48 -13.64 8.76
C VAL A 233 -12.74 -12.32 8.95
N ASP A 234 -11.65 -12.33 9.73
CA ASP A 234 -10.75 -11.19 9.89
C ASP A 234 -10.16 -10.74 8.56
N PHE A 235 -9.72 -11.70 7.72
CA PHE A 235 -9.15 -11.39 6.41
C PHE A 235 -10.13 -10.66 5.50
N VAL A 236 -11.39 -11.11 5.47
CA VAL A 236 -12.43 -10.46 4.68
C VAL A 236 -12.79 -9.10 5.26
N PHE A 237 -12.90 -8.98 6.58
CA PHE A 237 -13.12 -7.71 7.25
C PHE A 237 -12.04 -6.68 6.91
N TYR A 238 -10.76 -7.07 6.98
CA TYR A 238 -9.64 -6.21 6.58
C TYR A 238 -9.64 -5.89 5.09
N SER A 239 -10.00 -6.85 4.23
CA SER A 239 -10.11 -6.63 2.78
C SER A 239 -11.22 -5.63 2.45
N ASP A 240 -12.37 -5.74 3.10
CA ASP A 240 -13.51 -4.84 2.92
C ASP A 240 -13.21 -3.43 3.48
N PHE A 241 -12.48 -3.34 4.60
CA PHE A 241 -11.96 -2.06 5.10
C PHE A 241 -11.05 -1.39 4.07
N LEU A 242 -10.06 -2.10 3.51
CA LEU A 242 -9.20 -1.54 2.46
C LEU A 242 -10.00 -1.14 1.21
N LEU A 243 -11.01 -1.93 0.84
CA LEU A 243 -11.90 -1.61 -0.28
C LEU A 243 -12.67 -0.31 -0.04
N ASP A 244 -13.20 -0.11 1.17
CA ASP A 244 -13.88 1.12 1.55
C ASP A 244 -12.95 2.33 1.40
N LEU A 245 -11.71 2.22 1.89
CA LEU A 245 -10.73 3.31 1.76
C LEU A 245 -10.34 3.58 0.31
N VAL A 246 -10.20 2.55 -0.51
CA VAL A 246 -9.97 2.70 -1.96
C VAL A 246 -11.14 3.42 -2.62
N ASN A 247 -12.39 3.12 -2.22
CA ASN A 247 -13.59 3.78 -2.75
C ASN A 247 -13.72 5.24 -2.30
N HIS A 248 -13.02 5.64 -1.24
CA HIS A 248 -12.92 7.02 -0.76
C HIS A 248 -11.62 7.74 -1.19
N ASN A 249 -10.81 7.10 -2.05
CA ASN A 249 -9.56 7.69 -2.52
C ASN A 249 -9.80 8.97 -3.36
N ARG A 250 -9.01 10.00 -3.05
CA ARG A 250 -9.12 11.38 -3.55
C ARG A 250 -7.97 11.76 -4.48
N GLU A 251 -7.07 10.81 -4.77
CA GLU A 251 -5.92 11.07 -5.60
C GLU A 251 -6.30 11.20 -7.07
N ASN A 252 -5.43 11.92 -7.77
CA ASN A 252 -5.54 12.19 -9.19
C ASN A 252 -4.37 11.55 -9.92
N ILE A 253 -4.67 10.72 -10.90
CA ILE A 253 -3.68 10.02 -11.72
C ILE A 253 -3.34 10.89 -12.93
N PRO A 254 -2.06 11.24 -13.17
CA PRO A 254 -1.67 11.98 -14.37
C PRO A 254 -1.93 11.12 -15.61
N LEU A 255 -2.63 11.68 -16.60
CA LEU A 255 -2.91 11.05 -17.89
C LEU A 255 -1.89 11.41 -18.97
N ASP A 256 -1.01 12.37 -18.69
CA ASP A 256 0.07 12.74 -19.58
C ASP A 256 1.41 12.92 -18.85
N VAL A 257 2.48 12.71 -19.60
CA VAL A 257 3.87 12.87 -19.10
C VAL A 257 4.17 14.33 -18.73
N SER A 258 3.40 15.29 -19.25
CA SER A 258 3.51 16.70 -18.86
C SER A 258 2.89 17.01 -17.49
N GLY A 259 2.12 16.09 -16.91
CA GLY A 259 1.42 16.31 -15.64
C GLY A 259 0.39 17.43 -15.73
N THR A 260 -0.22 17.61 -16.89
CA THR A 260 -1.23 18.66 -17.17
C THR A 260 -2.65 18.12 -17.20
N LYS A 261 -2.82 16.81 -17.46
CA LYS A 261 -4.12 16.14 -17.44
C LYS A 261 -4.14 15.14 -16.31
N PHE A 262 -5.26 15.09 -15.61
CA PHE A 262 -5.47 14.19 -14.49
C PHE A 262 -6.84 13.53 -14.56
N LEU A 263 -6.95 12.36 -13.98
CA LEU A 263 -8.21 11.66 -13.77
C LEU A 263 -8.32 11.22 -12.31
N PRO A 264 -9.45 11.45 -11.63
CA PRO A 264 -9.68 10.88 -10.31
C PRO A 264 -9.55 9.36 -10.35
N VAL A 265 -8.91 8.80 -9.33
CA VAL A 265 -8.70 7.36 -9.16
C VAL A 265 -9.99 6.55 -9.40
N LEU A 266 -11.09 6.97 -8.77
CA LEU A 266 -12.37 6.26 -8.84
C LEU A 266 -12.94 6.20 -10.25
N ASP A 267 -12.78 7.27 -11.02
CA ASP A 267 -13.24 7.32 -12.40
C ASP A 267 -12.39 6.42 -13.29
N LEU A 268 -11.08 6.35 -13.04
CA LEU A 268 -10.17 5.45 -13.75
C LEU A 268 -10.53 3.98 -13.51
N VAL A 269 -10.81 3.61 -12.27
CA VAL A 269 -11.20 2.24 -11.90
C VAL A 269 -12.54 1.87 -12.53
N LYS A 270 -13.55 2.74 -12.47
CA LYS A 270 -14.87 2.52 -13.10
C LYS A 270 -14.75 2.35 -14.62
N ASN A 271 -13.89 3.14 -15.27
CA ASN A 271 -13.62 3.01 -16.70
C ASN A 271 -13.00 1.67 -17.05
N PHE A 272 -12.04 1.19 -16.25
CA PHE A 272 -11.44 -0.13 -16.46
C PHE A 272 -12.46 -1.26 -16.29
N GLU A 273 -13.28 -1.21 -15.25
CA GLU A 273 -14.30 -2.22 -14.97
C GLU A 273 -15.36 -2.29 -16.08
N SER A 274 -15.82 -1.13 -16.56
CA SER A 274 -16.78 -1.04 -17.65
C SER A 274 -16.26 -1.66 -18.95
N ASN A 275 -14.95 -1.57 -19.20
CA ASN A 275 -14.30 -2.15 -20.38
C ASN A 275 -13.94 -3.63 -20.22
N SER A 276 -13.69 -4.09 -18.99
CA SER A 276 -13.19 -5.44 -18.71
C SER A 276 -14.30 -6.46 -18.47
N GLY A 277 -15.50 -6.00 -18.11
CA GLY A 277 -16.64 -6.85 -17.80
C GLY A 277 -16.39 -7.66 -16.53
N THR A 278 -16.58 -8.97 -16.60
CA THR A 278 -16.39 -9.88 -15.45
C THR A 278 -14.93 -10.16 -15.11
N ASP A 279 -14.00 -9.98 -16.06
CA ASP A 279 -12.62 -10.46 -15.94
C ASP A 279 -11.65 -9.34 -15.55
N VAL A 280 -11.98 -8.62 -14.48
CA VAL A 280 -11.19 -7.49 -13.97
C VAL A 280 -9.78 -7.87 -13.46
N LEU A 281 -9.53 -9.17 -13.25
CA LEU A 281 -8.22 -9.71 -12.85
C LEU A 281 -7.36 -10.16 -14.05
N ASP A 282 -7.89 -10.07 -15.28
CA ASP A 282 -7.13 -10.42 -16.48
C ASP A 282 -5.99 -9.40 -16.71
N GLY A 283 -4.76 -9.83 -16.46
CA GLY A 283 -3.56 -9.01 -16.62
C GLY A 283 -3.35 -8.50 -18.05
N TYR A 284 -3.83 -9.21 -19.08
CA TYR A 284 -3.75 -8.76 -20.46
C TYR A 284 -4.77 -7.65 -20.76
N LYS A 285 -6.00 -7.75 -20.22
CA LYS A 285 -6.97 -6.65 -20.29
C LYS A 285 -6.47 -5.42 -19.55
N LEU A 286 -5.89 -5.61 -18.36
CA LEU A 286 -5.28 -4.52 -17.61
C LEU A 286 -4.15 -3.85 -18.39
N GLN A 287 -3.23 -4.64 -18.95
CA GLN A 287 -2.11 -4.11 -19.73
C GLN A 287 -2.62 -3.31 -20.94
N LYS A 288 -3.61 -3.82 -21.67
CA LYS A 288 -4.24 -3.10 -22.79
C LYS A 288 -4.86 -1.78 -22.37
N PHE A 289 -5.57 -1.76 -21.24
CA PHE A 289 -6.17 -0.55 -20.71
C PHE A 289 -5.10 0.49 -20.37
N VAL A 290 -4.07 0.10 -19.61
CA VAL A 290 -2.94 0.97 -19.25
C VAL A 290 -2.21 1.48 -20.50
N ASP A 291 -2.01 0.63 -21.51
CA ASP A 291 -1.38 1.02 -22.77
C ASP A 291 -2.21 2.06 -23.54
N SER A 292 -3.54 1.94 -23.51
CA SER A 292 -4.44 2.89 -24.18
C SER A 292 -4.43 4.27 -23.54
N MET A 293 -4.21 4.37 -22.22
CA MET A 293 -4.23 5.64 -21.48
C MET A 293 -3.05 6.55 -21.83
N TYR A 294 -1.89 5.95 -22.14
CA TYR A 294 -0.67 6.69 -22.47
C TYR A 294 -0.24 6.51 -23.93
N ALA A 295 -1.17 6.16 -24.83
CA ALA A 295 -0.87 5.93 -26.24
C ALA A 295 -0.09 7.13 -26.83
N ASP A 296 0.93 6.83 -27.63
CA ASP A 296 1.74 7.80 -28.39
C ASP A 296 2.54 8.83 -27.56
N GLN A 297 2.63 8.68 -26.24
CA GLN A 297 3.44 9.56 -25.40
C GLN A 297 4.90 9.06 -25.24
N VAL A 298 5.88 9.95 -25.36
CA VAL A 298 7.31 9.65 -25.14
C VAL A 298 7.61 9.65 -23.63
N GLY A 299 8.38 8.68 -23.13
CA GLY A 299 8.72 8.59 -21.70
C GLY A 299 7.62 7.99 -20.79
N ARG A 300 6.53 7.50 -21.38
CA ARG A 300 5.35 6.99 -20.66
C ARG A 300 5.54 5.71 -19.85
N GLU A 301 6.61 4.95 -20.08
CA GLU A 301 6.71 3.57 -19.56
C GLU A 301 6.71 3.51 -18.03
N LYS A 302 7.22 4.54 -17.34
CA LYS A 302 7.17 4.63 -15.87
C LYS A 302 5.76 4.91 -15.36
N TYR A 303 5.06 5.85 -16.00
CA TYR A 303 3.65 6.14 -15.71
C TYR A 303 2.76 4.91 -15.93
N LYS A 304 3.04 4.12 -16.97
CA LYS A 304 2.37 2.83 -17.18
C LYS A 304 2.68 1.85 -16.06
N ASN A 305 3.95 1.71 -15.65
CA ASN A 305 4.33 0.80 -14.59
C ASN A 305 3.66 1.18 -13.25
N TRP A 306 3.63 2.47 -12.89
CA TRP A 306 2.94 2.94 -11.68
C TRP A 306 1.43 2.72 -11.77
N LEU A 307 0.81 3.05 -12.90
CA LEU A 307 -0.63 2.82 -13.09
C LEU A 307 -0.97 1.33 -13.04
N ARG A 308 -0.13 0.48 -13.65
CA ARG A 308 -0.32 -0.97 -13.63
C ARG A 308 -0.25 -1.51 -12.19
N GLU A 309 0.75 -1.09 -11.42
CA GLU A 309 0.88 -1.51 -10.01
C GLU A 309 -0.32 -1.04 -9.18
N PHE A 310 -0.72 0.22 -9.35
CA PHE A 310 -1.90 0.77 -8.69
C PHE A 310 -3.18 -0.02 -9.01
N MET A 311 -3.42 -0.28 -10.30
CA MET A 311 -4.58 -1.04 -10.74
C MET A 311 -4.54 -2.49 -10.28
N TYR A 312 -3.36 -3.11 -10.26
CA TYR A 312 -3.17 -4.45 -9.71
C TYR A 312 -3.60 -4.49 -8.24
N ILE A 313 -3.11 -3.55 -7.42
CA ILE A 313 -3.48 -3.44 -6.01
C ILE A 313 -4.99 -3.27 -5.86
N VAL A 314 -5.59 -2.27 -6.52
CA VAL A 314 -7.02 -1.95 -6.38
C VAL A 314 -7.93 -3.09 -6.83
N THR A 315 -7.65 -3.69 -8.00
CA THR A 315 -8.48 -4.77 -8.54
C THR A 315 -8.41 -6.03 -7.67
N ARG A 316 -7.28 -6.29 -7.03
CA ARG A 316 -7.12 -7.42 -6.10
C ARG A 316 -7.69 -7.16 -4.71
N ILE A 317 -7.63 -5.93 -4.18
CA ILE A 317 -8.37 -5.56 -2.96
C ILE A 317 -9.87 -5.79 -3.18
N LYS A 318 -10.42 -5.32 -4.31
CA LYS A 318 -11.83 -5.52 -4.69
C LYS A 318 -12.27 -6.99 -4.76
N ARG A 319 -11.32 -7.90 -4.99
CA ARG A 319 -11.55 -9.34 -5.11
C ARG A 319 -11.09 -10.12 -3.88
N ALA A 320 -10.63 -9.45 -2.83
CA ALA A 320 -10.01 -10.05 -1.65
C ALA A 320 -8.93 -11.09 -2.03
N SER A 321 -8.12 -10.75 -3.04
CA SER A 321 -7.13 -11.63 -3.67
C SER A 321 -5.74 -10.99 -3.76
N LEU A 322 -5.45 -10.02 -2.90
CA LEU A 322 -4.16 -9.34 -2.90
C LEU A 322 -3.03 -10.24 -2.39
N VAL A 323 -3.33 -11.14 -1.46
CA VAL A 323 -2.40 -12.13 -0.93
C VAL A 323 -2.46 -13.41 -1.77
N ASP A 324 -1.34 -13.76 -2.40
CA ASP A 324 -1.25 -14.94 -3.27
C ASP A 324 -1.37 -16.27 -2.50
N ASN A 325 -0.94 -16.35 -1.23
CA ASN A 325 -1.03 -17.58 -0.39
C ASN A 325 -2.47 -18.04 -0.06
N ILE A 326 -3.49 -17.30 -0.52
CA ILE A 326 -4.88 -17.69 -0.43
C ILE A 326 -5.35 -18.44 -1.69
N ALA A 327 -4.70 -18.21 -2.82
CA ALA A 327 -4.76 -19.08 -3.98
C ALA A 327 -3.67 -20.15 -3.81
N SER A 328 -4.03 -21.43 -3.79
CA SER A 328 -3.00 -22.48 -3.89
C SER A 328 -2.17 -22.26 -5.16
N ASP A 329 -0.93 -22.79 -5.18
CA ASP A 329 -0.04 -22.83 -6.36
C ASP A 329 -0.73 -23.39 -7.63
N ASP A 330 -1.89 -24.02 -7.48
CA ASP A 330 -2.86 -24.29 -8.53
C ASP A 330 -4.21 -23.60 -8.23
N GLU A 331 -4.50 -22.45 -8.83
CA GLU A 331 -5.80 -21.74 -8.73
C GLU A 331 -7.00 -22.65 -9.11
N ASN A 332 -6.75 -23.78 -9.78
CA ASN A 332 -7.78 -24.75 -10.15
C ASN A 332 -7.97 -25.89 -9.16
N SER A 333 -7.23 -25.91 -8.05
CA SER A 333 -7.44 -26.89 -6.98
C SER A 333 -8.84 -26.72 -6.37
N ASP A 334 -9.46 -27.82 -5.94
CA ASP A 334 -10.79 -27.74 -5.32
C ASP A 334 -10.74 -27.00 -3.97
N GLU A 335 -9.60 -27.05 -3.27
CA GLU A 335 -9.35 -26.30 -2.04
C GLU A 335 -9.34 -24.78 -2.28
N ALA A 336 -8.66 -24.30 -3.34
CA ALA A 336 -8.69 -22.88 -3.69
C ALA A 336 -10.08 -22.41 -4.14
N LYS A 337 -10.82 -23.25 -4.87
CA LYS A 337 -12.22 -22.93 -5.25
C LYS A 337 -13.11 -22.81 -4.02
N GLU A 338 -13.03 -23.76 -3.08
CA GLU A 338 -13.81 -23.74 -1.84
C GLU A 338 -13.48 -22.50 -0.99
N LYS A 339 -12.20 -22.18 -0.83
CA LYS A 339 -11.74 -20.99 -0.10
C LYS A 339 -12.22 -19.67 -0.75
N ASN A 340 -12.18 -19.58 -2.07
CA ASN A 340 -12.69 -18.43 -2.81
C ASN A 340 -14.21 -18.26 -2.66
N GLU A 341 -14.97 -19.36 -2.61
CA GLU A 341 -16.41 -19.27 -2.31
C GLU A 341 -16.67 -18.87 -0.86
N HIS A 342 -15.84 -19.32 0.09
CA HIS A 342 -15.89 -18.87 1.47
C HIS A 342 -15.69 -17.36 1.60
N ILE A 343 -14.68 -16.81 0.92
CA ILE A 343 -14.41 -15.36 0.89
C ILE A 343 -15.63 -14.60 0.37
N LYS A 344 -16.21 -15.04 -0.75
CA LYS A 344 -17.42 -14.41 -1.32
C LYS A 344 -18.59 -14.43 -0.35
N LEU A 345 -18.82 -15.56 0.32
CA LEU A 345 -19.90 -15.70 1.30
C LEU A 345 -19.71 -14.72 2.47
N TYR A 346 -18.49 -14.57 2.98
CA TYR A 346 -18.22 -13.59 4.03
C TYR A 346 -18.36 -12.14 3.54
N GLN A 347 -17.86 -11.81 2.34
CA GLN A 347 -18.05 -10.47 1.76
C GLN A 347 -19.54 -10.14 1.64
N TRP A 348 -20.35 -11.10 1.17
CA TRP A 348 -21.80 -10.91 1.10
C TRP A 348 -22.46 -10.85 2.47
N PHE A 349 -21.91 -11.51 3.49
CA PHE A 349 -22.44 -11.47 4.85
C PHE A 349 -22.20 -10.12 5.53
N PHE A 350 -21.07 -9.46 5.23
CA PHE A 350 -20.75 -8.16 5.78
C PHE A 350 -21.65 -7.03 5.26
N ASP A 351 -22.13 -7.14 4.02
CA ASP A 351 -23.04 -6.18 3.38
C ASP A 351 -24.47 -6.76 3.24
N PRO A 352 -25.45 -6.31 4.05
CA PRO A 352 -26.84 -6.77 3.97
C PRO A 352 -27.49 -6.65 2.58
N GLU A 353 -27.05 -5.70 1.74
CA GLU A 353 -27.56 -5.56 0.37
C GLU A 353 -27.19 -6.77 -0.52
N GLN A 354 -26.16 -7.53 -0.13
CA GLN A 354 -25.67 -8.71 -0.85
C GLN A 354 -26.25 -10.02 -0.34
N TRP A 355 -27.03 -10.05 0.74
CA TRP A 355 -27.53 -11.31 1.32
C TRP A 355 -28.29 -12.18 0.31
N ASN A 356 -29.01 -11.57 -0.65
CA ASN A 356 -29.66 -12.31 -1.75
C ASN A 356 -28.68 -13.18 -2.56
N LYS A 357 -27.39 -12.82 -2.65
CA LYS A 357 -26.37 -13.67 -3.29
C LYS A 357 -26.07 -14.93 -2.48
N ILE A 358 -26.15 -14.86 -1.15
CA ILE A 358 -26.02 -16.00 -0.26
C ILE A 358 -27.21 -16.96 -0.46
N SER A 359 -28.45 -16.45 -0.52
CA SER A 359 -29.60 -17.32 -0.77
C SER A 359 -29.51 -18.00 -2.14
N LEU A 360 -29.18 -17.24 -3.19
CA LEU A 360 -28.96 -17.80 -4.53
C LEU A 360 -27.83 -18.84 -4.57
N TYR A 361 -26.79 -18.68 -3.74
CA TYR A 361 -25.70 -19.65 -3.63
C TYR A 361 -26.19 -20.98 -3.05
N TYR A 362 -26.93 -20.94 -1.94
CA TYR A 362 -27.43 -22.15 -1.28
C TYR A 362 -28.66 -22.78 -1.95
N GLN A 363 -29.35 -22.06 -2.84
CA GLN A 363 -30.39 -22.63 -3.70
C GLN A 363 -29.82 -23.49 -4.86
N LYS A 364 -28.50 -23.49 -5.09
CA LYS A 364 -27.85 -24.39 -6.05
C LYS A 364 -27.93 -25.84 -5.56
N LYS A 365 -28.00 -26.80 -6.49
CA LYS A 365 -28.11 -28.24 -6.17
C LYS A 365 -26.98 -28.77 -5.28
N THR A 366 -25.78 -28.19 -5.39
CA THR A 366 -24.59 -28.61 -4.63
C THR A 366 -23.72 -27.37 -4.38
N PRO A 367 -23.92 -26.65 -3.27
CA PRO A 367 -23.00 -25.59 -2.87
C PRO A 367 -21.63 -26.19 -2.53
N LEU A 368 -20.54 -25.53 -2.95
CA LEU A 368 -19.18 -25.99 -2.65
C LEU A 368 -18.82 -25.84 -1.17
N VAL A 369 -19.41 -24.84 -0.52
CA VAL A 369 -19.22 -24.52 0.90
C VAL A 369 -20.49 -24.87 1.66
N PRO A 370 -20.48 -25.86 2.55
CA PRO A 370 -21.63 -26.19 3.38
C PRO A 370 -22.06 -25.04 4.28
N LEU A 371 -23.36 -24.95 4.59
CA LEU A 371 -23.90 -23.88 5.42
C LEU A 371 -23.29 -23.89 6.83
N TYR A 372 -23.06 -25.07 7.40
CA TYR A 372 -22.36 -25.23 8.68
C TYR A 372 -20.96 -24.62 8.63
N THR A 373 -20.18 -24.96 7.60
CA THR A 373 -18.79 -24.50 7.44
C THR A 373 -18.73 -22.98 7.31
N PHE A 374 -19.69 -22.36 6.63
CA PHE A 374 -19.81 -20.90 6.53
C PHE A 374 -20.21 -20.24 7.86
N LEU A 375 -21.19 -20.79 8.58
CA LEU A 375 -21.70 -20.17 9.81
C LEU A 375 -20.78 -20.37 11.02
N LYS A 376 -20.02 -21.47 11.07
CA LYS A 376 -19.19 -21.81 12.24
C LYS A 376 -18.18 -20.70 12.60
N PRO A 377 -17.35 -20.17 11.67
CA PRO A 377 -16.41 -19.11 12.01
C PRO A 377 -17.08 -17.80 12.44
N ILE A 378 -18.32 -17.54 11.99
CA ILE A 378 -19.12 -16.39 12.50
C ILE A 378 -19.40 -16.59 14.00
N THR A 379 -19.73 -17.80 14.44
CA THR A 379 -19.97 -18.06 15.87
C THR A 379 -18.72 -17.93 16.75
N GLU A 380 -17.55 -18.17 16.16
CA GLU A 380 -16.26 -18.11 16.85
C GLU A 380 -15.73 -16.68 16.97
N ASN A 381 -16.08 -15.81 16.01
CA ASN A 381 -15.59 -14.43 15.92
C ASN A 381 -16.52 -13.37 16.52
N TYR A 382 -17.83 -13.65 16.59
CA TYR A 382 -18.80 -12.67 17.06
C TYR A 382 -19.16 -12.84 18.55
N ASN A 383 -19.21 -11.73 19.26
CA ASN A 383 -19.58 -11.68 20.67
C ASN A 383 -21.05 -11.26 20.84
N LEU A 384 -21.92 -12.21 21.22
CA LEU A 384 -23.37 -11.96 21.44
C LEU A 384 -23.69 -11.06 22.65
N LYS A 385 -22.68 -10.48 23.31
CA LYS A 385 -22.88 -9.40 24.29
C LYS A 385 -22.99 -8.02 23.65
N ASP A 386 -22.68 -7.90 22.36
CA ASP A 386 -22.84 -6.67 21.59
C ASP A 386 -24.23 -6.65 20.94
N ASP A 387 -25.03 -5.63 21.26
CA ASP A 387 -26.39 -5.49 20.76
C ASP A 387 -26.44 -5.35 19.23
N LEU A 388 -25.44 -4.73 18.59
CA LEU A 388 -25.37 -4.60 17.13
C LEU A 388 -25.11 -5.95 16.46
N VAL A 389 -24.32 -6.79 17.12
CA VAL A 389 -24.07 -8.17 16.66
C VAL A 389 -25.34 -8.99 16.77
N VAL A 390 -26.05 -8.89 17.90
CA VAL A 390 -27.32 -9.58 18.11
C VAL A 390 -28.35 -9.17 17.05
N GLU A 391 -28.48 -7.87 16.78
CA GLU A 391 -29.36 -7.34 15.73
C GLU A 391 -29.01 -7.93 14.37
N LYS A 392 -27.75 -7.80 13.93
CA LYS A 392 -27.28 -8.34 12.64
C LYS A 392 -27.52 -9.84 12.48
N ILE A 393 -27.20 -10.63 13.51
CA ILE A 393 -27.36 -12.09 13.44
C ILE A 393 -28.84 -12.49 13.46
N SER A 394 -29.69 -11.74 14.16
CA SER A 394 -31.15 -11.94 14.15
C SER A 394 -31.73 -11.64 12.76
N GLU A 395 -31.38 -10.48 12.19
CA GLU A 395 -31.82 -10.09 10.85
C GLU A 395 -31.36 -11.09 9.78
N PHE A 396 -30.12 -11.58 9.89
CA PHE A 396 -29.60 -12.59 8.98
C PHE A 396 -30.31 -13.94 9.14
N SER A 397 -30.66 -14.33 10.38
CA SER A 397 -31.46 -15.54 10.65
C SER A 397 -32.84 -15.45 10.00
N ASP A 398 -33.53 -14.32 10.19
CA ASP A 398 -34.83 -14.03 9.58
C ASP A 398 -34.76 -14.03 8.04
N PHE A 399 -33.67 -13.49 7.49
CA PHE A 399 -33.38 -13.54 6.06
C PHE A 399 -33.27 -15.00 5.57
N LEU A 400 -32.45 -15.84 6.22
CA LEU A 400 -32.27 -17.24 5.81
C LEU A 400 -33.58 -18.05 5.93
N LEU A 401 -34.41 -17.75 6.93
CA LEU A 401 -35.72 -18.36 7.08
C LEU A 401 -36.68 -17.94 5.95
N ARG A 402 -36.75 -16.63 5.64
CA ARG A 402 -37.60 -16.09 4.57
C ARG A 402 -37.24 -16.65 3.20
N GLU A 403 -35.95 -16.83 2.93
CA GLU A 403 -35.44 -17.39 1.67
C GLU A 403 -35.52 -18.93 1.60
N GLY A 404 -36.04 -19.58 2.65
CA GLY A 404 -36.23 -21.03 2.71
C GLY A 404 -34.93 -21.83 2.85
N ILE A 405 -33.85 -21.19 3.28
CA ILE A 405 -32.58 -21.87 3.60
C ILE A 405 -32.70 -22.57 4.95
N PHE A 406 -33.35 -21.91 5.91
CA PHE A 406 -33.77 -22.50 7.18
C PHE A 406 -35.21 -23.00 7.13
N SER A 407 -35.56 -23.89 8.06
CA SER A 407 -36.87 -24.55 8.12
C SER A 407 -37.58 -24.27 9.45
N GLY A 408 -38.88 -24.00 9.42
CA GLY A 408 -39.68 -23.88 10.65
C GLY A 408 -39.33 -22.65 11.49
N GLU A 409 -38.88 -22.85 12.72
CA GLU A 409 -38.50 -21.80 13.69
C GLU A 409 -36.96 -21.78 13.93
N ASP A 410 -36.19 -22.35 13.00
CA ASP A 410 -34.73 -22.36 13.06
C ASP A 410 -34.18 -20.91 13.09
N SER A 411 -33.29 -20.64 14.05
CA SER A 411 -32.58 -19.35 14.21
C SER A 411 -31.13 -19.59 14.63
N ILE A 412 -30.19 -18.75 14.18
CA ILE A 412 -28.76 -18.86 14.51
C ILE A 412 -28.53 -18.64 16.02
N ILE A 413 -29.31 -17.74 16.62
CA ILE A 413 -29.24 -17.42 18.06
C ILE A 413 -30.61 -17.58 18.72
N ILE A 414 -30.58 -17.90 20.01
CA ILE A 414 -31.77 -18.04 20.85
C ILE A 414 -31.56 -17.27 22.16
N PHE A 415 -32.64 -16.79 22.77
CA PHE A 415 -32.58 -16.16 24.08
C PHE A 415 -32.58 -17.24 25.18
N ASP A 416 -31.52 -17.31 25.98
CA ASP A 416 -31.43 -18.21 27.13
C ASP A 416 -31.87 -17.46 28.40
N GLU A 417 -33.07 -17.76 28.87
CA GLU A 417 -33.64 -17.16 30.09
C GLU A 417 -32.75 -17.37 31.33
N LYS A 418 -31.97 -18.47 31.39
CA LYS A 418 -31.09 -18.75 32.54
C LYS A 418 -29.83 -17.88 32.52
N GLN A 419 -29.36 -17.52 31.33
CA GLN A 419 -28.21 -16.63 31.15
C GLN A 419 -28.61 -15.16 31.02
N GLY A 420 -29.90 -14.89 30.81
CA GLY A 420 -30.44 -13.53 30.65
C GLY A 420 -29.95 -12.84 29.39
N GLY A 421 -29.65 -13.60 28.32
CA GLY A 421 -29.07 -13.07 27.10
C GLY A 421 -29.10 -14.08 25.94
N PHE A 422 -28.62 -13.64 24.77
CA PHE A 422 -28.57 -14.46 23.57
C PHE A 422 -27.39 -15.44 23.59
N VAL A 423 -27.63 -16.65 23.09
CA VAL A 423 -26.63 -17.71 22.92
C VAL A 423 -26.75 -18.34 21.53
N TRP A 424 -25.65 -18.92 21.04
CA TRP A 424 -25.64 -19.66 19.79
C TRP A 424 -26.52 -20.93 19.88
N ASN A 425 -27.37 -21.15 18.88
CA ASN A 425 -28.32 -22.26 18.84
C ASN A 425 -27.66 -23.59 18.47
N LYS A 426 -27.14 -24.32 19.46
CA LYS A 426 -26.42 -25.59 19.25
C LYS A 426 -27.23 -26.63 18.47
N ASP A 427 -28.53 -26.73 18.72
CA ASP A 427 -29.40 -27.71 18.07
C ASP A 427 -29.49 -27.45 16.56
N LEU A 428 -29.54 -26.18 16.15
CA LEU A 428 -29.46 -25.81 14.73
C LEU A 428 -28.12 -26.24 14.13
N PHE A 429 -27.01 -25.94 14.81
CA PHE A 429 -25.66 -26.26 14.32
C PHE A 429 -25.43 -27.77 14.17
N GLU A 430 -25.93 -28.59 15.10
CA GLU A 430 -25.92 -30.06 14.98
C GLU A 430 -26.74 -30.52 13.77
N LYS A 431 -27.96 -29.99 13.62
CA LYS A 431 -28.86 -30.31 12.48
C LYS A 431 -28.24 -29.98 11.12
N ILE A 432 -27.57 -28.84 10.97
CA ILE A 432 -26.96 -28.46 9.68
C ILE A 432 -25.62 -29.16 9.45
N GLN A 433 -24.91 -29.59 10.51
CA GLN A 433 -23.71 -30.40 10.39
C GLN A 433 -24.04 -31.80 9.85
N ASP A 434 -25.09 -32.45 10.37
CA ASP A 434 -25.52 -33.79 9.94
C ASP A 434 -26.05 -33.86 8.50
N ASN A 435 -26.49 -32.72 7.95
CA ASN A 435 -26.95 -32.59 6.56
C ASN A 435 -25.81 -32.22 5.58
N THR A 436 -24.58 -32.11 6.07
CA THR A 436 -23.40 -31.86 5.23
C THR A 436 -22.81 -33.21 4.78
N PRO A 437 -22.86 -33.58 3.49
CA PRO A 437 -22.27 -34.83 3.05
C PRO A 437 -20.76 -34.83 3.30
N ASP A 438 -20.26 -35.92 3.88
CA ASP A 438 -18.85 -36.11 4.23
C ASP A 438 -18.00 -36.04 2.93
N PRO A 439 -17.01 -35.13 2.81
CA PRO A 439 -16.28 -34.91 1.56
C PRO A 439 -15.54 -36.16 1.06
N ILE A 440 -15.33 -37.16 1.91
CA ILE A 440 -14.65 -38.42 1.58
C ILE A 440 -15.54 -39.40 0.80
N THR A 441 -16.86 -39.20 0.73
CA THR A 441 -17.78 -40.14 0.04
C THR A 441 -18.21 -39.74 -1.37
N GLN A 442 -17.67 -38.67 -1.95
CA GLN A 442 -17.95 -38.28 -3.35
C GLN A 442 -16.95 -38.82 -4.38
N LEU A 443 -16.08 -39.76 -3.98
CA LEU A 443 -15.21 -40.52 -4.88
C LEU A 443 -15.55 -42.02 -4.84
N GLU A 444 -16.75 -42.39 -5.27
CA GLU A 444 -17.05 -43.72 -5.82
C GLU A 444 -17.90 -43.61 -7.09
#